data_AF-A0A958N9V5-F1
#
_entry.id   AF-A0A958N9V5-F1
#
_cell.length_a   1.000
_cell.length_b   1.000
_cell.length_c   1.000
_cell.angle_alpha   90.00
_cell.angle_beta   90.00
_cell.angle_gamma   90.00
#
_symmetry.space_group_name_H-M   'P 1'
#
loop_
_entity.id
_entity.type
_entity.pdbx_description
1 polymer ?
#
loop_
_entity_poly.entity_id
_entity_poly.type
_entity_poly.pdbx_seq_one_letter_code
_entity_poly.pdbx_strand_id
1 'polypeptide(L)'
;FHMALTTMDMGSGGEKGKFVGDTKVLSRNTANLKSKFSDLIRQGESGSSLERGIGAAAAALTEPLISSVNTGFLRLGSLLAIIFISNEDDHSSQSPEDLANLLDTIRPEGDFGRNWIVNYIGITEPDGYCRTSGNYSDPGDRYMDLVDFSNGVQENICEENLSPALSNLKKRIVSQLTQFKLKDNADEATIVVTNNGKKVKKNPENGWSYNSGKNAVAFHGSAIPSADDVIRIKYDILR
;
A
#
# COMPACT_ATOMS: atom_id res chain seq x y z
N PHE A 1 8.75 0.78 -9.07
CA PHE A 1 8.26 1.20 -7.74
C PHE A 1 9.32 2.08 -7.10
N HIS A 2 8.90 2.89 -6.12
CA HIS A 2 9.76 3.51 -5.12
C HIS A 2 9.30 2.98 -3.75
N MET A 3 10.25 2.68 -2.87
CA MET A 3 9.98 2.13 -1.54
C MET A 3 10.90 2.81 -0.55
N ALA A 4 10.36 3.19 0.60
CA ALA A 4 11.10 3.83 1.67
C ALA A 4 10.51 3.38 3.02
N LEU A 5 11.25 3.60 4.10
CA LEU A 5 10.84 3.29 5.46
C LEU A 5 11.15 4.49 6.35
N THR A 6 10.25 4.81 7.27
CA THR A 6 10.49 5.73 8.40
C THR A 6 9.98 5.07 9.68
N THR A 7 10.49 5.47 10.83
CA THR A 7 10.00 4.98 12.12
C THR A 7 8.83 5.84 12.60
N MET A 8 8.09 5.33 13.58
CA MET A 8 6.99 6.05 14.22
C MET A 8 7.49 7.00 15.33
N ASP A 9 8.81 7.14 15.51
CA ASP A 9 9.41 8.00 16.52
C ASP A 9 9.41 9.47 16.06
N MET A 10 8.44 10.22 16.57
CA MET A 10 8.32 11.67 16.39
C MET A 10 8.93 12.46 17.57
N GLY A 11 9.62 11.80 18.50
CA GLY A 11 10.29 12.37 19.67
C GLY A 11 11.58 13.11 19.31
N SER A 12 12.24 13.76 20.28
CA SER A 12 13.40 14.64 20.01
C SER A 12 14.53 13.96 19.24
N GLY A 13 14.78 12.67 19.51
CA GLY A 13 15.79 11.84 18.83
C GLY A 13 15.27 10.98 17.69
N GLY A 14 13.96 11.03 17.41
CA GLY A 14 13.33 10.21 16.38
C GLY A 14 13.54 10.72 14.96
N GLU A 15 13.17 9.89 14.00
CA GLU A 15 13.29 10.19 12.57
C GLU A 15 12.32 11.26 12.10
N LYS A 16 11.16 11.40 12.79
CA LYS A 16 10.16 12.42 12.50
C LYS A 16 9.69 12.43 11.03
N GLY A 17 9.49 11.24 10.46
CA GLY A 17 9.09 11.07 9.05
C GLY A 17 10.26 11.07 8.05
N LYS A 18 11.50 11.30 8.47
CA LYS A 18 12.66 11.12 7.57
C LYS A 18 12.81 9.65 7.22
N PHE A 19 13.12 9.37 5.95
CA PHE A 19 13.41 7.99 5.56
C PHE A 19 14.73 7.52 6.17
N VAL A 20 14.79 6.25 6.58
CA VAL A 20 15.96 5.65 7.21
C VAL A 20 16.86 4.94 6.20
N GLY A 21 18.01 4.47 6.68
CA GLY A 21 19.04 3.79 5.91
C GLY A 21 19.85 4.69 4.97
N ASP A 22 20.92 4.12 4.41
CA ASP A 22 21.84 4.84 3.52
C ASP A 22 21.21 5.17 2.16
N THR A 23 20.28 4.32 1.71
CA THR A 23 19.52 4.53 0.49
C THR A 23 18.07 4.80 0.86
N LYS A 24 17.73 6.09 0.93
CA LYS A 24 16.43 6.59 1.39
C LYS A 24 15.25 6.09 0.57
N VAL A 25 15.44 5.97 -0.74
CA VAL A 25 14.42 5.48 -1.68
C VAL A 25 14.99 4.31 -2.48
N LEU A 26 14.47 3.11 -2.23
CA LEU A 26 14.74 1.92 -3.02
C LEU A 26 13.90 1.90 -4.29
N SER A 27 14.48 1.38 -5.37
CA SER A 27 13.82 1.18 -6.65
C SER A 27 14.25 -0.14 -7.30
N ARG A 28 13.66 -0.47 -8.46
CA ARG A 28 14.08 -1.63 -9.27
C ARG A 28 15.56 -1.58 -9.70
N ASN A 29 16.16 -0.40 -9.72
CA ASN A 29 17.56 -0.19 -10.12
C ASN A 29 18.52 -0.13 -8.93
N THR A 30 18.01 -0.27 -7.70
CA THR A 30 18.85 -0.24 -6.51
C THR A 30 19.71 -1.51 -6.46
N ALA A 31 21.03 -1.34 -6.49
CA ALA A 31 21.97 -2.45 -6.34
C ALA A 31 21.78 -3.15 -4.99
N ASN A 32 21.87 -4.48 -4.98
CA ASN A 32 21.68 -5.31 -3.78
C ASN A 32 20.35 -5.05 -3.05
N LEU A 33 19.28 -4.77 -3.80
CA LEU A 33 17.95 -4.38 -3.28
C LEU A 33 17.48 -5.24 -2.10
N LYS A 34 17.59 -6.57 -2.21
CA LYS A 34 17.15 -7.50 -1.15
C LYS A 34 17.90 -7.25 0.15
N SER A 35 19.23 -7.14 0.08
CA SER A 35 20.07 -6.86 1.26
C SER A 35 19.70 -5.51 1.87
N LYS A 36 19.66 -4.44 1.06
CA LYS A 36 19.31 -3.09 1.54
C LYS A 36 17.92 -3.05 2.17
N PHE A 37 16.95 -3.75 1.59
CA PHE A 37 15.62 -3.85 2.17
C PHE A 37 15.65 -4.62 3.50
N SER A 38 16.35 -5.75 3.59
CA SER A 38 16.53 -6.50 4.84
C SER A 38 17.19 -5.67 5.94
N ASP A 39 18.17 -4.83 5.60
CA ASP A 39 18.82 -3.93 6.55
C ASP A 39 17.86 -2.82 6.99
N LEU A 40 17.07 -2.28 6.06
CA LEU A 40 16.08 -1.22 6.34
C LEU A 40 14.97 -1.67 7.29
N ILE A 41 14.47 -2.91 7.19
CA ILE A 41 13.38 -3.38 8.06
C ILE A 41 13.85 -3.85 9.44
N ARG A 42 15.16 -4.09 9.63
CA ARG A 42 15.76 -4.40 10.93
C ARG A 42 16.00 -3.14 11.75
N GLN A 43 14.97 -2.31 11.87
CA GLN A 43 14.98 -1.22 12.84
C GLN A 43 14.91 -1.81 14.24
N GLY A 44 15.64 -1.23 15.18
CA GLY A 44 15.54 -1.62 16.58
C GLY A 44 14.25 -1.10 17.21
N GLU A 45 13.93 -1.59 18.40
CA GLU A 45 12.78 -1.16 19.23
C GLU A 45 13.12 0.09 20.08
N SER A 46 14.26 0.73 19.81
CA SER A 46 14.70 1.91 20.54
C SER A 46 13.98 3.15 20.00
N GLY A 47 13.23 3.83 20.84
CA GLY A 47 12.51 5.05 20.46
C GLY A 47 11.53 5.53 21.52
N SER A 48 10.66 6.46 21.12
CA SER A 48 9.52 6.93 21.91
C SER A 48 8.57 5.77 22.27
N SER A 49 8.10 5.72 23.52
CA SER A 49 7.04 4.80 23.98
C SER A 49 5.62 5.22 23.52
N LEU A 50 5.55 6.05 22.49
CA LEU A 50 4.32 6.58 21.92
C LEU A 50 4.55 6.57 20.41
N GLU A 51 4.04 5.54 19.76
CA GLU A 51 4.12 5.38 18.32
C GLU A 51 3.22 6.39 17.62
N ARG A 52 3.81 7.18 16.72
CA ARG A 52 3.12 8.27 16.01
C ARG A 52 3.22 8.05 14.50
N GLY A 53 2.74 6.90 14.04
CA GLY A 53 2.80 6.48 12.65
C GLY A 53 2.05 7.41 11.70
N ILE A 54 0.87 7.90 12.09
CA ILE A 54 0.07 8.85 11.27
C ILE A 54 0.86 10.15 11.08
N GLY A 55 1.40 10.70 12.16
CA GLY A 55 2.24 11.90 12.13
C GLY A 55 3.53 11.71 11.32
N ALA A 56 4.18 10.55 11.46
CA ALA A 56 5.38 10.21 10.70
C ALA A 56 5.09 10.09 9.19
N ALA A 57 3.99 9.43 8.81
CA ALA A 57 3.56 9.32 7.42
C ALA A 57 3.22 10.68 6.82
N ALA A 58 2.49 11.53 7.55
CA ALA A 58 2.16 12.88 7.11
C ALA A 58 3.43 13.72 6.90
N ALA A 59 4.35 13.73 7.87
CA ALA A 59 5.62 14.44 7.77
C ALA A 59 6.48 13.93 6.61
N ALA A 60 6.54 12.61 6.42
CA ALA A 60 7.36 11.98 5.38
C ALA A 60 6.96 12.40 3.96
N LEU A 61 5.69 12.74 3.76
CA LEU A 61 5.07 13.02 2.47
C LEU A 61 4.83 14.51 2.22
N THR A 62 5.23 15.39 3.13
CA THR A 62 5.00 16.84 3.05
C THR A 62 6.30 17.64 3.16
N GLU A 63 6.20 18.94 2.87
CA GLU A 63 7.32 19.86 3.03
C GLU A 63 7.71 20.03 4.51
N PRO A 64 9.01 20.16 4.84
CA PRO A 64 10.13 20.24 3.90
C PRO A 64 10.71 18.88 3.50
N LEU A 65 10.28 17.77 4.13
CA LEU A 65 10.97 16.49 3.97
C LEU A 65 10.88 15.97 2.54
N ILE A 66 9.69 16.06 1.93
CA ILE A 66 9.43 15.48 0.62
C ILE A 66 10.25 16.10 -0.52
N SER A 67 10.65 17.36 -0.40
CA SER A 67 11.55 18.03 -1.35
C SER A 67 13.03 17.95 -0.97
N SER A 68 13.34 17.57 0.27
CA SER A 68 14.70 17.49 0.81
C SER A 68 15.15 16.05 1.06
N VAL A 69 15.20 15.61 2.32
CA VAL A 69 15.75 14.31 2.74
C VAL A 69 14.95 13.10 2.23
N ASN A 70 13.67 13.30 1.91
CA ASN A 70 12.78 12.28 1.34
C ASN A 70 12.57 12.45 -0.18
N THR A 71 13.40 13.29 -0.81
CA THR A 71 13.29 13.59 -2.24
C THR A 71 13.36 12.34 -3.12
N GLY A 72 12.65 12.38 -4.25
CA GLY A 72 12.60 11.28 -5.22
C GLY A 72 11.64 10.14 -4.86
N PHE A 73 10.94 10.18 -3.72
CA PHE A 73 9.99 9.14 -3.35
C PHE A 73 8.70 9.17 -4.18
N LEU A 74 7.99 10.30 -4.18
CA LEU A 74 6.71 10.40 -4.91
C LEU A 74 6.96 10.41 -6.42
N ARG A 75 6.27 9.50 -7.12
CA ARG A 75 6.24 9.42 -8.58
C ARG A 75 4.84 9.76 -9.11
N LEU A 76 4.77 10.55 -10.18
CA LEU A 76 3.51 10.84 -10.86
C LEU A 76 2.85 9.56 -11.38
N GLY A 77 1.51 9.50 -11.31
CA GLY A 77 0.72 8.37 -11.80
C GLY A 77 1.00 7.03 -11.11
N SER A 78 1.47 7.04 -9.85
CA SER A 78 1.67 5.84 -9.06
C SER A 78 0.61 5.70 -7.97
N LEU A 79 0.13 4.47 -7.74
CA LEU A 79 -0.49 4.12 -6.46
C LEU A 79 0.51 4.40 -5.33
N LEU A 80 0.05 5.05 -4.26
CA LEU A 80 0.81 5.19 -3.02
C LEU A 80 0.34 4.11 -2.03
N ALA A 81 1.18 3.12 -1.74
CA ALA A 81 0.88 2.12 -0.72
C ALA A 81 1.64 2.45 0.56
N ILE A 82 0.93 2.53 1.67
CA ILE A 82 1.46 2.72 3.02
C ILE A 82 1.14 1.44 3.80
N ILE A 83 2.13 0.92 4.52
CA ILE A 83 1.98 -0.24 5.39
C ILE A 83 2.43 0.21 6.77
N PHE A 84 1.50 0.27 7.72
CA PHE A 84 1.81 0.45 9.13
C PHE A 84 2.08 -0.91 9.75
N ILE A 85 3.16 -1.00 10.53
CA ILE A 85 3.52 -2.20 11.29
C ILE A 85 3.76 -1.74 12.72
N SER A 86 2.89 -2.13 13.64
CA SER A 86 2.89 -1.62 15.01
C SER A 86 2.26 -2.63 15.96
N ASN A 87 2.66 -2.62 17.23
CA ASN A 87 2.06 -3.42 18.30
C ASN A 87 1.22 -2.56 19.28
N GLU A 88 0.90 -1.31 18.92
CA GLU A 88 0.02 -0.42 19.67
C GLU A 88 -0.83 0.50 18.75
N ASP A 89 -1.69 1.34 19.34
CA ASP A 89 -2.43 2.35 18.59
C ASP A 89 -1.58 3.59 18.26
N ASP A 90 -2.04 4.38 17.28
CA ASP A 90 -1.39 5.64 16.93
C ASP A 90 -1.65 6.74 17.97
N HIS A 91 -0.58 7.31 18.52
CA HIS A 91 -0.63 8.44 19.46
C HIS A 91 -0.37 9.80 18.79
N SER A 92 -0.59 9.92 17.48
CA SER A 92 -0.38 11.19 16.77
C SER A 92 -1.46 12.20 17.14
N SER A 93 -1.09 13.49 17.11
CA SER A 93 -2.08 14.57 17.24
C SER A 93 -3.05 14.66 16.06
N GLN A 94 -2.61 14.22 14.87
CA GLN A 94 -3.40 14.16 13.64
C GLN A 94 -4.32 12.96 13.69
N SER A 95 -5.57 13.13 13.28
CA SER A 95 -6.54 12.03 13.12
C SER A 95 -6.27 11.16 11.88
N PRO A 96 -6.83 9.94 11.82
CA PRO A 96 -6.93 9.16 10.57
C PRO A 96 -7.47 9.98 9.40
N GLU A 97 -8.51 10.78 9.62
CA GLU A 97 -9.12 11.63 8.60
C GLU A 97 -8.18 12.71 8.09
N ASP A 98 -7.36 13.32 8.96
CA ASP A 98 -6.36 14.31 8.55
C ASP A 98 -5.35 13.70 7.57
N LEU A 99 -4.86 12.49 7.86
CA LEU A 99 -3.95 11.81 6.95
C LEU A 99 -4.67 11.37 5.66
N ALA A 100 -5.89 10.85 5.73
CA ALA A 100 -6.66 10.50 4.53
C ALA A 100 -6.87 11.70 3.60
N ASN A 101 -7.24 12.86 4.14
CA ASN A 101 -7.41 14.10 3.38
C ASN A 101 -6.09 14.59 2.75
N LEU A 102 -4.98 14.46 3.47
CA LEU A 102 -3.65 14.73 2.94
C LEU A 102 -3.33 13.78 1.77
N LEU A 103 -3.60 12.48 1.93
CA LEU A 103 -3.36 11.49 0.89
C LEU A 103 -4.25 11.70 -0.33
N ASP A 104 -5.51 12.12 -0.16
CA ASP A 104 -6.40 12.51 -1.24
C ASP A 104 -5.84 13.75 -2.01
N THR A 105 -5.14 14.65 -1.33
CA THR A 105 -4.45 15.78 -1.99
C THR A 105 -3.20 15.33 -2.76
N ILE A 106 -2.40 14.42 -2.18
CA ILE A 106 -1.15 13.92 -2.79
C ILE A 106 -1.44 12.93 -3.93
N ARG A 107 -2.54 12.17 -3.83
CA ARG A 107 -3.01 11.17 -4.77
C ARG A 107 -4.53 11.31 -4.94
N PRO A 108 -4.97 12.29 -5.75
CA PRO A 108 -6.39 12.47 -6.06
C PRO A 108 -7.03 11.18 -6.55
N GLU A 109 -8.31 11.02 -6.24
CA GLU A 109 -9.10 9.85 -6.62
C GLU A 109 -9.04 9.60 -8.13
N GLY A 110 -8.93 8.32 -8.50
CA GLY A 110 -8.97 7.87 -9.87
C GLY A 110 -10.26 7.13 -10.19
N ASP A 111 -10.27 6.49 -11.35
CA ASP A 111 -11.40 5.72 -11.86
C ASP A 111 -11.88 4.56 -10.96
N PHE A 112 -11.00 4.11 -10.06
CA PHE A 112 -11.18 2.97 -9.16
C PHE A 112 -11.20 3.34 -7.68
N GLY A 113 -11.48 4.60 -7.37
CA GLY A 113 -11.36 5.12 -6.03
C GLY A 113 -9.98 5.69 -5.75
N ARG A 114 -9.59 5.68 -4.49
CA ARG A 114 -8.36 6.31 -4.01
C ARG A 114 -7.12 5.75 -4.71
N ASN A 115 -6.25 6.67 -5.12
CA ASN A 115 -4.93 6.35 -5.68
C ASN A 115 -3.86 6.18 -4.59
N TRP A 116 -4.31 5.86 -3.38
CA TRP A 116 -3.51 5.46 -2.25
C TRP A 116 -4.21 4.31 -1.51
N ILE A 117 -3.42 3.53 -0.79
CA ILE A 117 -3.91 2.41 0.01
C ILE A 117 -3.09 2.29 1.30
N VAL A 118 -3.78 2.13 2.41
CA VAL A 118 -3.18 1.85 3.72
C VAL A 118 -3.45 0.39 4.05
N ASN A 119 -2.42 -0.31 4.52
CA ASN A 119 -2.55 -1.65 5.10
C ASN A 119 -1.93 -1.62 6.49
N TYR A 120 -2.38 -2.51 7.35
CA TYR A 120 -1.92 -2.60 8.73
C TYR A 120 -1.54 -4.03 9.07
N ILE A 121 -0.36 -4.22 9.65
CA ILE A 121 0.06 -5.45 10.32
C ILE A 121 0.26 -5.09 11.79
N GLY A 122 -0.61 -5.55 12.67
CA GLY A 122 -0.54 -5.18 14.07
C GLY A 122 -1.56 -5.90 14.93
N ILE A 123 -1.94 -5.28 16.04
CA ILE A 123 -2.98 -5.82 16.92
C ILE A 123 -4.34 -5.39 16.37
N THR A 124 -5.14 -6.33 15.90
CA THR A 124 -6.44 -6.03 15.25
C THR A 124 -7.63 -6.13 16.19
N GLU A 125 -7.45 -6.78 17.34
CA GLU A 125 -8.50 -6.95 18.34
C GLU A 125 -7.88 -7.24 19.72
N PRO A 126 -8.57 -6.90 20.82
CA PRO A 126 -8.10 -7.21 22.16
C PRO A 126 -8.46 -8.67 22.53
N ASP A 127 -7.89 -9.65 21.82
CA ASP A 127 -8.25 -11.07 21.92
C ASP A 127 -7.44 -11.88 22.95
N GLY A 128 -6.52 -11.24 23.68
CA GLY A 128 -5.65 -11.92 24.65
C GLY A 128 -4.64 -12.90 24.02
N TYR A 129 -4.67 -13.07 22.70
CA TYR A 129 -3.65 -13.77 21.94
C TYR A 129 -2.45 -12.85 21.73
N CYS A 130 -2.70 -11.61 21.30
CA CYS A 130 -1.67 -10.61 21.08
C CYS A 130 -1.52 -9.67 22.29
N ARG A 131 -0.67 -10.05 23.26
CA ARG A 131 -0.50 -9.33 24.53
C ARG A 131 0.96 -9.26 25.00
N THR A 132 1.26 -8.21 25.76
CA THR A 132 2.53 -8.03 26.49
C THR A 132 2.41 -8.46 27.95
N SER A 133 3.46 -8.22 28.75
CA SER A 133 3.44 -8.53 30.19
C SER A 133 2.28 -7.84 30.90
N GLY A 134 1.48 -8.60 31.65
CA GLY A 134 0.30 -8.07 32.35
C GLY A 134 -1.00 -8.14 31.55
N ASN A 135 -1.04 -8.87 30.43
CA ASN A 135 -2.19 -8.97 29.52
C ASN A 135 -2.57 -7.66 28.83
N TYR A 136 -1.64 -6.71 28.74
CA TYR A 136 -1.85 -5.47 28.01
C TYR A 136 -1.83 -5.74 26.51
N SER A 137 -2.83 -5.23 25.81
CA SER A 137 -3.01 -5.29 24.37
C SER A 137 -3.60 -3.95 23.95
N ASP A 138 -3.08 -3.40 22.87
CA ASP A 138 -3.47 -2.06 22.39
C ASP A 138 -3.74 -2.15 20.89
N PRO A 139 -5.00 -2.46 20.50
CA PRO A 139 -5.38 -2.56 19.09
C PRO A 139 -5.12 -1.26 18.34
N GLY A 140 -4.59 -1.37 17.13
CA GLY A 140 -4.29 -0.22 16.28
C GLY A 140 -5.51 0.38 15.59
N ASP A 141 -6.53 0.75 16.37
CA ASP A 141 -7.83 1.21 15.88
C ASP A 141 -7.70 2.34 14.85
N ARG A 142 -6.80 3.30 15.09
CA ARG A 142 -6.60 4.45 14.18
C ARG A 142 -5.93 4.07 12.87
N TYR A 143 -5.09 3.02 12.89
CA TYR A 143 -4.56 2.44 11.67
C TYR A 143 -5.64 1.65 10.91
N MET A 144 -6.50 0.94 11.63
CA MET A 144 -7.62 0.20 11.04
C MET A 144 -8.65 1.13 10.37
N ASP A 145 -8.92 2.30 10.94
CA ASP A 145 -9.75 3.34 10.29
C ASP A 145 -9.19 3.75 8.92
N LEU A 146 -7.87 3.98 8.81
CA LEU A 146 -7.21 4.28 7.54
C LEU A 146 -7.28 3.12 6.53
N VAL A 147 -7.20 1.88 7.05
CA VAL A 147 -7.39 0.68 6.24
C VAL A 147 -8.81 0.69 5.66
N ASP A 148 -9.83 0.97 6.46
CA ASP A 148 -11.22 1.01 6.02
C ASP A 148 -11.47 2.12 5.00
N PHE A 149 -10.89 3.31 5.20
CA PHE A 149 -10.99 4.41 4.24
C PHE A 149 -10.44 4.04 2.86
N SER A 150 -9.39 3.22 2.80
CA SER A 150 -8.76 2.80 1.54
C SER A 150 -9.12 1.39 1.10
N ASN A 151 -10.03 0.75 1.84
CA ASN A 151 -10.39 -0.65 1.73
C ASN A 151 -9.19 -1.61 1.83
N GLY A 152 -8.09 -1.28 2.49
CA GLY A 152 -6.88 -2.10 2.52
C GLY A 152 -7.00 -3.45 3.23
N VAL A 153 -5.88 -3.95 3.75
CA VAL A 153 -5.83 -5.20 4.50
C VAL A 153 -5.31 -4.96 5.91
N GLN A 154 -5.99 -5.58 6.88
CA GLN A 154 -5.60 -5.67 8.29
C GLN A 154 -5.11 -7.11 8.53
N GLU A 155 -3.95 -7.26 9.17
CA GLU A 155 -3.35 -8.56 9.48
C GLU A 155 -2.83 -8.56 10.92
N ASN A 156 -2.91 -9.71 11.59
CA ASN A 156 -2.44 -9.84 12.97
C ASN A 156 -0.91 -10.04 13.00
N ILE A 157 -0.21 -9.20 13.76
CA ILE A 157 1.26 -9.28 13.90
C ILE A 157 1.72 -10.45 14.78
N CYS A 158 0.85 -10.96 15.65
CA CYS A 158 1.17 -12.05 16.58
C CYS A 158 1.10 -13.44 15.95
N GLU A 159 0.75 -13.54 14.66
CA GLU A 159 0.82 -14.79 13.92
C GLU A 159 2.25 -15.36 13.92
N GLU A 160 2.39 -16.66 14.18
CA GLU A 160 3.69 -17.34 14.16
C GLU A 160 4.39 -17.25 12.79
N ASN A 161 3.60 -17.04 11.73
CA ASN A 161 4.08 -16.90 10.37
C ASN A 161 3.38 -15.75 9.64
N LEU A 162 4.12 -14.68 9.36
CA LEU A 162 3.62 -13.50 8.62
C LEU A 162 3.53 -13.70 7.09
N SER A 163 3.90 -14.87 6.55
CA SER A 163 3.85 -15.11 5.10
C SER A 163 2.44 -14.94 4.49
N PRO A 164 1.35 -15.41 5.13
CA PRO A 164 -0.01 -15.15 4.66
C PRO A 164 -0.35 -13.66 4.64
N ALA A 165 -0.02 -12.94 5.71
CA ALA A 165 -0.22 -11.49 5.81
C ALA A 165 0.46 -10.74 4.65
N LEU A 166 1.76 -11.00 4.44
CA LEU A 166 2.51 -10.42 3.33
C LEU A 166 1.93 -10.80 1.95
N SER A 167 1.41 -12.03 1.81
CA SER A 167 0.75 -12.49 0.59
C SER A 167 -0.55 -11.72 0.32
N ASN A 168 -1.36 -11.49 1.34
CA ASN A 168 -2.61 -10.74 1.23
C ASN A 168 -2.37 -9.26 0.91
N LEU A 169 -1.42 -8.60 1.60
CA LEU A 169 -0.99 -7.24 1.26
C LEU A 169 -0.51 -7.14 -0.18
N LYS A 170 0.34 -8.09 -0.63
CA LYS A 170 0.79 -8.15 -2.02
C LYS A 170 -0.39 -8.29 -2.99
N LYS A 171 -1.30 -9.24 -2.76
CA LYS A 171 -2.48 -9.44 -3.60
C LYS A 171 -3.33 -8.18 -3.67
N ARG A 172 -3.49 -7.48 -2.55
CA ARG A 172 -4.27 -6.25 -2.47
C ARG A 172 -3.64 -5.12 -3.28
N ILE A 173 -2.36 -4.85 -3.08
CA ILE A 173 -1.64 -3.79 -3.81
C ILE A 173 -1.64 -4.09 -5.31
N VAL A 174 -1.38 -5.34 -5.69
CA VAL A 174 -1.42 -5.77 -7.09
C VAL A 174 -2.81 -5.61 -7.69
N SER A 175 -3.86 -6.05 -6.99
CA SER A 175 -5.25 -5.88 -7.43
C SER A 175 -5.58 -4.43 -7.76
N GLN A 176 -5.12 -3.48 -6.93
CA GLN A 176 -5.34 -2.05 -7.19
C GLN A 176 -4.55 -1.54 -8.42
N LEU A 177 -3.37 -2.11 -8.69
CA LEU A 177 -2.53 -1.73 -9.83
C LEU A 177 -2.97 -2.35 -11.17
N THR A 178 -3.74 -3.44 -11.14
CA THR A 178 -4.02 -4.26 -12.33
C THR A 178 -5.45 -4.16 -12.84
N GLN A 179 -6.23 -3.21 -12.32
CA GLN A 179 -7.58 -2.89 -12.77
C GLN A 179 -7.56 -1.77 -13.81
N PHE A 180 -8.29 -1.95 -14.92
CA PHE A 180 -8.41 -0.99 -16.02
C PHE A 180 -9.88 -0.76 -16.33
N LYS A 181 -10.36 0.47 -16.11
CA LYS A 181 -11.77 0.82 -16.21
C LYS A 181 -12.11 0.92 -17.68
N LEU A 182 -13.21 0.29 -18.06
CA LEU A 182 -13.73 0.42 -19.40
C LEU A 182 -14.58 1.70 -19.45
N LYS A 183 -14.51 2.37 -20.60
CA LYS A 183 -15.22 3.63 -20.81
C LYS A 183 -16.74 3.43 -20.76
N ASP A 184 -17.21 2.39 -21.44
CA ASP A 184 -18.63 2.03 -21.56
C ASP A 184 -18.83 0.62 -20.99
N ASN A 185 -20.05 0.30 -20.55
CA ASN A 185 -20.37 -1.05 -20.07
C ASN A 185 -20.14 -2.06 -21.20
N ALA A 186 -19.23 -3.00 -20.98
CA ALA A 186 -18.88 -3.98 -22.01
C ALA A 186 -19.84 -5.17 -22.02
N ASP A 187 -20.18 -5.66 -23.22
CA ASP A 187 -20.66 -7.02 -23.38
C ASP A 187 -19.49 -7.97 -23.13
N GLU A 188 -19.54 -8.66 -21.98
CA GLU A 188 -18.48 -9.53 -21.49
C GLU A 188 -18.06 -10.61 -22.50
N ALA A 189 -18.98 -11.09 -23.33
CA ALA A 189 -18.71 -12.11 -24.33
C ALA A 189 -17.79 -11.61 -25.47
N THR A 190 -17.71 -10.29 -25.65
CA THR A 190 -16.96 -9.65 -26.75
C THR A 190 -15.60 -9.12 -26.32
N ILE A 191 -15.31 -9.12 -25.01
CA ILE A 191 -14.06 -8.55 -24.48
C ILE A 191 -12.85 -9.34 -25.00
N VAL A 192 -11.97 -8.62 -25.71
CA VAL A 192 -10.66 -9.11 -26.16
C VAL A 192 -9.57 -8.21 -25.59
N VAL A 193 -8.72 -8.81 -24.75
CA VAL A 193 -7.58 -8.13 -24.12
C VAL A 193 -6.28 -8.50 -24.82
N THR A 194 -5.46 -7.50 -25.11
CA THR A 194 -4.10 -7.68 -25.61
C THR A 194 -3.10 -6.88 -24.78
N ASN A 195 -1.92 -7.46 -24.57
CA ASN A 195 -0.75 -6.80 -24.00
C ASN A 195 0.36 -6.83 -25.06
N ASN A 196 0.86 -5.65 -25.47
CA ASN A 196 1.86 -5.50 -26.55
C ASN A 196 1.46 -6.27 -27.82
N GLY A 197 0.16 -6.26 -28.15
CA GLY A 197 -0.42 -6.95 -29.30
C GLY A 197 -0.66 -8.46 -29.13
N LYS A 198 -0.19 -9.09 -28.05
CA LYS A 198 -0.44 -10.51 -27.76
C LYS A 198 -1.75 -10.68 -27.00
N LYS A 199 -2.63 -11.58 -27.46
CA LYS A 199 -3.88 -11.91 -26.77
C LYS A 199 -3.60 -12.50 -25.38
N VAL A 200 -4.27 -11.95 -24.37
CA VAL A 200 -4.25 -12.47 -23.00
C VAL A 200 -5.50 -13.32 -22.79
N LYS A 201 -5.34 -14.50 -22.18
CA LYS A 201 -6.46 -15.42 -21.94
C LYS A 201 -7.35 -14.89 -20.82
N LYS A 202 -8.66 -15.08 -20.95
CA LYS A 202 -9.62 -14.87 -19.85
C LYS A 202 -9.40 -15.98 -18.83
N ASN A 203 -8.79 -15.66 -17.70
CA ASN A 203 -8.46 -16.60 -16.64
C ASN A 203 -8.23 -15.81 -15.34
N PRO A 204 -8.94 -16.14 -14.23
CA PRO A 204 -8.86 -15.39 -12.98
C PRO A 204 -7.58 -15.65 -12.16
N GLU A 205 -6.73 -16.60 -12.56
CA GLU A 205 -5.47 -16.91 -11.88
C GLU A 205 -4.26 -16.41 -12.68
N ASN A 206 -4.25 -16.66 -13.99
CA ASN A 206 -3.14 -16.35 -14.91
C ASN A 206 -3.69 -15.85 -16.25
N GLY A 207 -4.13 -14.59 -16.27
CA GLY A 207 -4.84 -14.00 -17.41
C GLY A 207 -5.53 -12.70 -17.05
N TRP A 208 -6.75 -12.52 -17.56
CA TRP A 208 -7.62 -11.42 -17.15
C TRP A 208 -9.01 -11.91 -16.73
N SER A 209 -9.68 -11.13 -15.89
CA SER A 209 -11.12 -11.27 -15.59
C SER A 209 -11.84 -9.94 -15.81
N TYR A 210 -13.16 -9.99 -15.98
CA TYR A 210 -14.02 -8.82 -16.03
C TYR A 210 -14.82 -8.70 -14.73
N ASN A 211 -14.85 -7.51 -14.15
CA ASN A 211 -15.71 -7.16 -13.03
C ASN A 211 -16.80 -6.24 -13.56
N SER A 212 -18.00 -6.79 -13.75
CA SER A 212 -19.16 -6.04 -14.25
C SER A 212 -19.61 -4.93 -13.30
N GLY A 213 -19.52 -5.15 -11.99
CA GLY A 213 -19.88 -4.14 -10.98
C GLY A 213 -18.98 -2.90 -11.01
N LYS A 214 -17.73 -3.05 -11.45
CA LYS A 214 -16.77 -1.95 -11.64
C LYS A 214 -16.57 -1.53 -13.09
N ASN A 215 -17.24 -2.21 -14.03
CA ASN A 215 -16.99 -2.12 -15.47
C ASN A 215 -15.49 -2.12 -15.80
N ALA A 216 -14.77 -3.17 -15.37
CA ALA A 216 -13.31 -3.16 -15.40
C ALA A 216 -12.69 -4.52 -15.71
N VAL A 217 -11.55 -4.49 -16.39
CA VAL A 217 -10.70 -5.65 -16.61
C VAL A 217 -9.60 -5.67 -15.56
N ALA A 218 -9.44 -6.80 -14.86
CA ALA A 218 -8.35 -7.04 -13.93
C ALA A 218 -7.36 -8.06 -14.51
N PHE A 219 -6.06 -7.80 -14.39
CA PHE A 219 -5.01 -8.76 -14.77
C PHE A 219 -4.47 -9.54 -13.56
N HIS A 220 -4.15 -10.82 -13.81
CA HIS A 220 -3.78 -11.81 -12.79
C HIS A 220 -2.50 -12.56 -13.15
N GLY A 221 -1.79 -13.01 -12.12
CA GLY A 221 -0.65 -13.92 -12.25
C GLY A 221 0.43 -13.42 -13.21
N SER A 222 0.89 -14.30 -14.10
CA SER A 222 1.94 -13.96 -15.08
C SER A 222 1.48 -13.01 -16.20
N ALA A 223 0.19 -12.70 -16.29
CA ALA A 223 -0.35 -11.79 -17.30
C ALA A 223 -0.36 -10.31 -16.85
N ILE A 224 0.03 -10.03 -15.60
CA ILE A 224 0.12 -8.67 -15.07
C ILE A 224 1.07 -7.83 -15.93
N PRO A 225 0.59 -6.72 -16.54
CA PRO A 225 1.39 -5.89 -17.42
C PRO A 225 2.55 -5.20 -16.69
N SER A 226 3.66 -5.03 -17.39
CA SER A 226 4.76 -4.16 -16.96
C SER A 226 4.40 -2.69 -17.17
N ALA A 227 5.13 -1.78 -16.52
CA ALA A 227 4.83 -0.35 -16.55
C ALA A 227 4.82 0.27 -17.96
N ASP A 228 5.56 -0.31 -18.90
CA ASP A 228 5.72 0.20 -20.27
C ASP A 228 4.90 -0.62 -21.30
N ASP A 229 4.10 -1.57 -20.83
CA ASP A 229 3.26 -2.41 -21.69
C ASP A 229 2.07 -1.62 -22.25
N VAL A 230 1.82 -1.80 -23.55
CA VAL A 230 0.64 -1.22 -24.21
C VAL A 230 -0.52 -2.22 -24.14
N ILE A 231 -1.45 -1.92 -23.24
CA ILE A 231 -2.68 -2.69 -23.07
C ILE A 231 -3.74 -2.15 -24.05
N ARG A 232 -4.41 -3.05 -24.78
CA ARG A 232 -5.61 -2.70 -25.54
C ARG A 232 -6.73 -3.66 -25.20
N ILE A 233 -7.89 -3.10 -24.89
CA ILE A 233 -9.12 -3.83 -24.57
C ILE A 233 -10.15 -3.42 -25.62
N LYS A 234 -10.64 -4.39 -26.39
CA LYS A 234 -11.71 -4.21 -27.37
C LYS A 234 -12.95 -4.94 -26.89
N TYR A 235 -14.11 -4.34 -27.07
CA TYR A 235 -15.41 -4.90 -26.69
C TYR A 235 -16.51 -4.15 -27.45
N ASP A 236 -17.64 -4.82 -27.62
CA ASP A 236 -18.89 -4.18 -27.99
C ASP A 236 -19.57 -3.63 -26.72
N ILE A 237 -20.28 -2.52 -26.87
CA ILE A 237 -21.03 -1.90 -25.78
C ILE A 237 -22.26 -2.76 -25.48
N LEU A 238 -22.46 -3.10 -24.21
CA LEU A 238 -23.65 -3.80 -23.74
C LEU A 238 -24.88 -2.91 -23.98
N ARG A 239 -25.81 -3.41 -24.80
CA ARG A 239 -27.07 -2.72 -25.13
C ARG A 239 -28.20 -3.08 -24.18
#